data_AF-A0A532TX45-F1
#
_entry.id   AF-A0A532TX45-F1
#
_cell.length_a   1.000
_cell.length_b   1.000
_cell.length_c   1.000
_cell.angle_alpha   90.00
_cell.angle_beta   90.00
_cell.angle_gamma   90.00
#
_symmetry.space_group_name_H-M   'P 1'
#
loop_
_entity.id
_entity.type
_entity.pdbx_description
1 polymer ?
#
loop_
_entity_poly.entity_id
_entity_poly.type
_entity_poly.pdbx_seq_one_letter_code
_entity_poly.pdbx_strand_id
1 'polypeptide(L)'
;MEARKGAILMALFYPFTIATIAAGFLAFVMIVLKVDILTVSTVVLWFYFACAASIYFISERALKAFGVRGLFLGFIITIGILAILSVALFVLDSLGILSLATCRF
;
A
#
# COMPACT_ATOMS: atom_id res chain seq x y z
N MET A 1 -25.53 -7.75 -19.33
CA MET A 1 -24.38 -6.82 -19.28
C MET A 1 -23.71 -6.77 -17.89
N GLU A 2 -24.32 -7.32 -16.84
CA GLU A 2 -23.76 -7.37 -15.47
C GLU A 2 -22.71 -8.46 -15.23
N ALA A 3 -22.83 -9.64 -15.86
CA ALA A 3 -21.86 -10.74 -15.68
C ALA A 3 -20.42 -10.35 -16.09
N ARG A 4 -20.27 -9.48 -17.11
CA ARG A 4 -18.97 -8.96 -17.55
C ARG A 4 -18.34 -8.04 -16.49
N LYS A 5 -19.17 -7.34 -15.70
CA LYS A 5 -18.76 -6.48 -14.57
C LYS A 5 -18.13 -7.29 -13.45
N GLY A 6 -18.81 -8.37 -13.06
CA GLY A 6 -18.30 -9.29 -12.05
C GLY A 6 -16.99 -9.95 -12.45
N ALA A 7 -16.86 -10.39 -13.71
CA ALA A 7 -15.64 -11.04 -14.20
C ALA A 7 -14.41 -10.11 -14.19
N ILE A 8 -14.57 -8.84 -14.56
CA ILE A 8 -13.47 -7.85 -14.55
C ILE A 8 -13.09 -7.48 -13.10
N LEU A 9 -14.07 -7.32 -12.21
CA LEU A 9 -13.82 -7.11 -10.79
C LEU A 9 -13.12 -8.33 -10.17
N MET A 10 -13.55 -9.56 -10.48
CA MET A 10 -12.87 -10.78 -10.01
C MET A 10 -11.43 -10.85 -10.53
N ALA A 11 -11.20 -10.53 -11.80
CA ALA A 11 -9.86 -10.51 -12.40
C ALA A 11 -8.93 -9.45 -11.77
N LEU A 12 -9.50 -8.37 -11.21
CA LEU A 12 -8.77 -7.29 -10.54
C LEU A 12 -8.54 -7.59 -9.04
N PHE A 13 -9.54 -8.16 -8.38
CA PHE A 13 -9.45 -8.56 -6.97
C PHE A 13 -8.45 -9.69 -6.76
N TYR A 14 -8.33 -10.62 -7.71
CA TYR A 14 -7.40 -11.73 -7.61
C TYR A 14 -5.93 -11.31 -7.38
N PRO A 15 -5.30 -10.48 -8.25
CA PRO A 15 -3.95 -9.98 -8.02
C PRO A 15 -3.86 -9.08 -6.78
N PHE A 16 -4.93 -8.37 -6.42
CA PHE A 16 -4.97 -7.55 -5.22
C PHE A 16 -4.89 -8.41 -3.95
N THR A 17 -5.67 -9.48 -3.84
CA THR A 17 -5.59 -10.42 -2.71
C THR A 17 -4.21 -11.06 -2.58
N ILE A 18 -3.57 -11.43 -3.70
CA ILE A 18 -2.21 -11.97 -3.68
C ILE A 18 -1.22 -10.92 -3.15
N ALA A 19 -1.34 -9.67 -3.58
CA ALA A 19 -0.51 -8.57 -3.08
C ALA A 19 -0.73 -8.33 -1.58
N THR A 20 -1.96 -8.40 -1.07
CA THR A 20 -2.24 -8.27 0.37
C THR A 20 -1.65 -9.41 1.18
N ILE A 21 -1.76 -10.65 0.71
CA ILE A 21 -1.16 -11.82 1.37
C ILE A 21 0.37 -11.68 1.38
N ALA A 22 0.98 -11.29 0.25
CA ALA A 22 2.42 -11.08 0.15
C ALA A 22 2.92 -9.95 1.06
N ALA A 23 2.20 -8.83 1.13
CA ALA A 23 2.52 -7.71 2.02
C ALA A 23 2.41 -8.11 3.50
N GLY A 24 1.39 -8.88 3.88
CA GLY A 24 1.24 -9.42 5.23
C GLY A 24 2.35 -10.42 5.60
N PHE A 25 2.73 -11.29 4.66
CA PHE A 25 3.84 -12.22 4.85
C PHE A 25 5.18 -11.48 5.00
N LEU A 26 5.41 -10.44 4.19
CA LEU A 26 6.59 -9.59 4.30
C LEU A 26 6.66 -8.91 5.68
N ALA A 27 5.55 -8.35 6.15
CA ALA A 27 5.45 -7.77 7.49
C ALA A 27 5.78 -8.79 8.58
N PHE A 28 5.22 -10.00 8.48
CA PHE A 28 5.46 -11.07 9.43
C PHE A 28 6.95 -11.46 9.50
N VAL A 29 7.61 -11.65 8.35
CA VAL A 29 9.04 -11.97 8.30
C VAL A 29 9.90 -10.88 8.94
N MET A 30 9.60 -9.60 8.66
CA MET A 30 10.35 -8.49 9.26
C MET A 30 10.15 -8.37 10.77
N ILE A 31 8.93 -8.63 11.27
CA ILE A 31 8.65 -8.67 12.71
C ILE A 31 9.43 -9.81 13.38
N VAL A 32 9.47 -11.01 12.77
CA VAL A 32 10.24 -12.15 13.27
C VAL A 32 11.74 -11.84 13.30
N LEU A 33 12.25 -11.05 12.35
CA LEU A 33 13.62 -10.57 12.29
C LEU A 33 13.94 -9.43 13.29
N LYS A 34 12.99 -9.05 14.16
CA LYS A 34 13.14 -7.92 15.11
C LYS A 34 13.50 -6.60 14.43
N VAL A 35 13.01 -6.39 13.21
CA VAL A 35 13.15 -5.10 12.52
C VAL A 35 12.25 -4.06 13.19
N ASP A 36 12.70 -2.82 13.25
CA ASP A 36 11.94 -1.72 13.84
C ASP A 36 10.57 -1.54 13.17
N ILE A 37 9.54 -1.27 13.99
CA ILE A 37 8.14 -1.21 13.55
C ILE A 37 7.92 -0.14 12.46
N LEU A 38 8.66 0.97 12.50
CA LEU A 38 8.60 2.03 11.47
C LEU A 38 9.14 1.51 10.15
N THR A 39 10.27 0.80 10.18
CA THR A 39 10.88 0.20 8.98
C THR A 39 9.94 -0.85 8.37
N VAL A 40 9.33 -1.70 9.20
CA VAL A 40 8.32 -2.69 8.77
C VAL A 40 7.18 -1.98 8.05
N SER A 41 6.60 -0.96 8.68
CA SER A 41 5.50 -0.17 8.08
C SER A 41 5.91 0.46 6.76
N THR A 42 7.07 1.12 6.70
CA THR A 42 7.54 1.81 5.49
C THR A 42 7.73 0.83 4.33
N VAL A 43 8.41 -0.31 4.54
CA VAL A 43 8.67 -1.27 3.46
C VAL A 43 7.38 -1.94 3.00
N VAL A 44 6.50 -2.33 3.93
CA VAL A 44 5.21 -2.97 3.60
C VAL A 44 4.31 -2.01 2.83
N LEU A 45 4.21 -0.74 3.24
CA LEU A 45 3.42 0.26 2.52
C LEU A 45 3.99 0.55 1.12
N TRP A 46 5.31 0.64 0.98
CA TRP A 46 5.95 0.85 -0.32
C TRP A 46 5.71 -0.34 -1.26
N PHE A 47 5.85 -1.56 -0.75
CA PHE A 47 5.56 -2.76 -1.51
C PHE A 47 4.09 -2.80 -1.95
N TYR A 48 3.17 -2.48 -1.04
CA TYR A 48 1.75 -2.43 -1.32
C TYR A 48 1.40 -1.34 -2.35
N PHE A 49 2.04 -0.18 -2.26
CA PHE A 49 1.88 0.92 -3.21
C PHE A 49 2.40 0.54 -4.61
N ALA A 50 3.58 -0.08 -4.70
CA ALA A 50 4.14 -0.55 -5.97
C ALA A 50 3.23 -1.60 -6.64
N CYS A 51 2.70 -2.55 -5.85
CA CYS A 51 1.72 -3.53 -6.34
C CYS A 51 0.43 -2.85 -6.80
N ALA A 52 -0.14 -1.94 -6.02
CA ALA A 52 -1.36 -1.23 -6.37
C ALA A 52 -1.18 -0.38 -7.64
N ALA A 53 -0.04 0.31 -7.79
CA ALA A 53 0.31 1.08 -8.97
C ALA A 53 0.45 0.19 -10.21
N SER A 54 1.10 -0.97 -10.08
CA SER A 54 1.25 -1.94 -11.18
C SER A 54 -0.11 -2.50 -11.64
N ILE A 55 -0.96 -2.89 -10.68
CA ILE A 55 -2.32 -3.37 -10.96
C ILE A 55 -3.15 -2.28 -11.63
N TYR A 56 -3.05 -1.03 -11.18
CA TYR A 56 -3.74 0.10 -11.77
C TYR A 56 -3.27 0.38 -13.20
N PHE A 57 -1.96 0.33 -13.47
CA PHE A 57 -1.41 0.56 -14.80
C PHE A 57 -1.88 -0.50 -15.81
N ILE A 58 -1.88 -1.77 -15.41
CA ILE A 58 -2.39 -2.89 -16.22
C ILE A 58 -3.90 -2.75 -16.44
N SER A 59 -4.63 -2.32 -15.42
CA SER A 59 -6.09 -2.28 -15.42
C SER A 59 -6.67 -0.94 -15.86
N GLU A 60 -5.83 0.05 -16.20
CA GLU A 60 -6.24 1.41 -16.56
C GLU A 60 -7.26 1.39 -17.71
N ARG A 61 -7.02 0.54 -18.72
CA ARG A 61 -7.92 0.37 -19.87
C ARG A 61 -9.28 -0.24 -19.47
N ALA A 62 -9.28 -1.18 -18.53
CA ALA A 62 -10.49 -1.82 -18.02
C ALA A 62 -11.29 -0.88 -17.11
N LEU A 63 -10.61 -0.11 -16.25
CA LEU A 63 -11.19 0.87 -15.33
C LEU A 63 -11.80 2.08 -16.05
N LYS A 64 -11.17 2.55 -17.13
CA LYS A 64 -11.66 3.67 -17.95
C LYS A 64 -13.00 3.32 -18.64
N ALA A 65 -13.22 2.05 -18.97
CA ALA A 65 -14.46 1.57 -19.58
C ALA A 65 -15.62 1.38 -18.58
N PHE A 66 -15.36 1.44 -17.27
CA PHE A 66 -16.25 0.90 -16.26
C PHE A 66 -16.79 1.90 -15.22
N GLY A 67 -16.28 3.13 -15.20
CA GLY A 67 -16.75 4.19 -14.30
C GLY A 67 -16.36 4.02 -12.81
N VAL A 68 -15.83 2.85 -12.39
CA VAL A 68 -15.34 2.59 -11.01
C VAL A 68 -13.96 3.20 -10.73
N ARG A 69 -13.47 4.05 -11.65
CA ARG A 69 -12.16 4.68 -11.61
C ARG A 69 -11.93 5.47 -10.32
N GLY A 70 -12.98 6.11 -9.79
CA GLY A 70 -12.92 6.92 -8.56
C GLY A 70 -12.59 6.13 -7.30
N LEU A 71 -13.15 4.93 -7.11
CA LEU A 71 -12.89 4.10 -5.93
C LEU A 71 -11.46 3.56 -5.92
N PHE A 72 -10.97 3.10 -7.08
CA PHE A 72 -9.59 2.63 -7.22
C PHE A 72 -8.55 3.74 -7.10
N LEU A 73 -8.80 4.91 -7.72
CA LEU A 73 -7.94 6.08 -7.53
C LEU A 73 -7.94 6.52 -6.07
N GLY A 74 -9.10 6.56 -5.42
CA GLY A 74 -9.23 6.89 -4.01
C GLY A 74 -8.37 5.97 -3.14
N PHE A 75 -8.46 4.66 -3.35
CA PHE A 75 -7.67 3.68 -2.61
C PHE A 75 -6.16 3.86 -2.80
N ILE A 76 -5.71 4.09 -4.04
CA ILE A 76 -4.30 4.37 -4.33
C ILE A 76 -3.83 5.68 -3.70
N ILE A 77 -4.66 6.72 -3.74
CA ILE A 77 -4.35 8.01 -3.09
C ILE A 77 -4.24 7.82 -1.58
N THR A 78 -5.16 7.09 -0.95
CA THR A 78 -5.12 6.85 0.51
C THR A 78 -3.86 6.08 0.90
N ILE A 79 -3.51 5.00 0.17
CA ILE A 79 -2.27 4.25 0.40
C ILE A 79 -1.05 5.13 0.14
N GLY A 80 -1.06 5.94 -0.92
CA GLY A 80 0.02 6.85 -1.26
C GLY A 80 0.26 7.90 -0.18
N ILE A 81 -0.80 8.51 0.35
CA ILE A 81 -0.71 9.47 1.47
C ILE A 81 -0.14 8.76 2.70
N LEU A 82 -0.64 7.56 3.04
CA LEU A 82 -0.12 6.76 4.15
C LEU A 82 1.37 6.43 3.96
N ALA A 83 1.79 6.11 2.72
CA ALA A 83 3.17 5.76 2.40
C ALA A 83 4.09 6.98 2.53
N ILE A 84 3.67 8.14 2.03
CA ILE A 84 4.39 9.41 2.18
C ILE A 84 4.51 9.77 3.66
N LEU A 85 3.43 9.62 4.43
CA LEU A 85 3.43 9.87 5.87
C LEU A 85 4.40 8.93 6.61
N SER A 86 4.42 7.65 6.24
CA SER A 86 5.32 6.66 6.84
C SER A 86 6.79 6.95 6.51
N VAL A 87 7.10 7.37 5.28
CA VAL A 87 8.46 7.83 4.91
C VAL A 87 8.85 9.09 5.65
N ALA A 88 7.94 10.07 5.75
CA ALA A 88 8.19 11.31 6.46
C ALA A 88 8.51 11.03 7.94
N LEU A 89 7.75 10.15 8.59
CA LEU A 89 8.00 9.70 9.96
C LEU A 89 9.33 8.95 10.07
N PHE A 90 9.64 8.04 9.14
CA PHE A 90 10.89 7.30 9.13
C PHE A 90 12.12 8.21 8.95
N VAL A 91 12.02 9.22 8.09
CA VAL A 91 13.07 10.22 7.88
C VAL A 91 13.22 11.12 9.11
N LEU A 92 12.11 11.50 9.75
CA LEU A 92 12.12 12.30 10.98
C LEU A 92 12.73 11.57 12.18
N ASP A 93 12.47 10.26 12.27
CA ASP A 93 13.08 9.35 13.24
C ASP A 93 14.58 9.16 12.95
N SER A 94 14.96 8.91 11.69
CA SER A 94 16.36 8.79 11.25
C SER A 94 17.18 10.08 11.43
N LEU A 95 16.54 11.26 11.36
CA LEU A 95 17.14 12.56 11.67
C LEU A 95 17.29 12.84 13.17
N GLY A 96 16.83 11.93 14.04
CA GLY A 96 16.92 12.05 15.49
C GLY A 96 15.97 13.07 16.12
N ILE A 97 15.05 13.65 15.34
CA ILE A 97 14.13 14.70 15.82
C ILE A 97 13.03 14.09 16.69
N LEU A 98 12.59 12.86 16.41
CA LEU A 98 11.63 12.14 17.25
C LEU A 98 12.23 11.77 18.60
N SER A 99 13.48 11.30 18.63
CA SER A 99 14.19 10.99 19.89
C SER A 99 14.38 12.20 20.80
N LEU A 100 14.48 13.42 20.24
CA LEU A 100 14.56 14.67 21.00
C LEU A 100 13.20 15.15 21.52
N ALA A 101 12.10 14.81 20.83
CA ALA A 101 10.75 15.14 21.25
C ALA A 101 10.20 14.18 22.32
N THR A 102 10.61 12.90 22.32
CA THR A 102 10.18 11.92 23.32
C THR A 102 10.99 11.99 24.62
N CYS A 103 12.24 12.49 24.59
CA CYS A 103 13.06 12.75 25.80
C CYS A 103 12.59 13.96 26.63
N ARG A 104 11.43 14.56 26.32
CA ARG A 104 10.86 15.70 27.05
C ARG A 104 9.58 15.36 27.82
N PHE A 105 9.42 14.09 28.21
CA PHE A 105 8.42 13.63 29.19
C PHE A 105 9.10 12.85 30.31
#